data_AF-A0A0G1ZS80-F1
#
_entry.id   AF-A0A0G1ZS80-F1
#
_cell.length_a   1.000
_cell.length_b   1.000
_cell.length_c   1.000
_cell.angle_alpha   90.00
_cell.angle_beta   90.00
_cell.angle_gamma   90.00
#
_symmetry.space_group_name_H-M   'P 1'
#
loop_
_entity.id
_entity.type
_entity.pdbx_description
1 polymer ?
#
loop_
_entity_poly.entity_id
_entity_poly.type
_entity_poly.pdbx_seq_one_letter_code
_entity_poly.pdbx_strand_id
1 'polypeptide(L)'
;MALLIKIFGFIIQRLKEAVIILLALLLALLYWQLKRETGRAKELAAKIEGLPPDTKQIVTIYRDRVITKWRTGPTKIKYRDHYLPPEGHVKIASKVDQPEKPPEVMFKDRGFTRRLGGGLIYSGKLLPMVDFKWAYLGRYSLTTGITPQFGGIGLSRHIDDMTLFQNLEIQCIVGPGWDTKLYFGVGLRTNF
;
A
#
# COMPACT_ATOMS: atom_id res chain seq x y z
N MET A 1 34.67 13.83 7.46
CA MET A 1 35.29 12.66 6.81
C MET A 1 35.56 11.50 7.78
N ALA A 2 36.19 11.75 8.95
CA ALA A 2 36.47 10.70 9.95
C ALA A 2 35.23 9.97 10.52
N LEU A 3 34.08 10.65 10.62
CA LEU A 3 32.83 10.06 11.10
C LEU A 3 32.26 9.03 10.11
N LEU A 4 32.28 9.34 8.82
CA LEU A 4 31.82 8.46 7.74
C LEU A 4 32.66 7.18 7.67
N ILE A 5 33.99 7.29 7.83
CA ILE A 5 34.89 6.12 7.83
C ILE A 5 34.61 5.20 9.03
N LYS A 6 34.35 5.78 10.22
CA LYS A 6 33.97 4.99 11.41
C LYS A 6 32.60 4.31 11.25
N ILE A 7 31.64 4.99 10.63
CA ILE A 7 30.31 4.41 10.34
C ILE A 7 30.44 3.27 9.33
N PHE A 8 31.18 3.46 8.25
CA PHE A 8 31.44 2.40 7.27
C PHE A 8 32.21 1.21 7.88
N GLY A 9 33.23 1.47 8.70
CA GLY A 9 33.97 0.43 9.42
C GLY A 9 33.07 -0.39 10.37
N PHE A 10 32.15 0.28 11.06
CA PHE A 10 31.17 -0.39 11.93
C PHE A 10 30.17 -1.25 11.13
N ILE A 11 29.68 -0.74 9.99
CA ILE A 11 28.77 -1.48 9.10
C ILE A 11 29.45 -2.75 8.54
N ILE A 12 30.73 -2.66 8.18
CA ILE A 12 31.49 -3.78 7.62
C ILE A 12 31.82 -4.83 8.69
N GLN A 13 32.24 -4.42 9.90
CA GLN A 13 32.60 -5.36 10.97
C GLN A 13 31.39 -5.98 11.69
N ARG A 14 30.25 -5.28 11.73
CA ARG A 14 29.07 -5.71 12.49
C ARG A 14 27.80 -5.65 11.64
N LEU A 15 27.88 -6.25 10.44
CA LEU A 15 26.81 -6.26 9.45
C LEU A 15 25.44 -6.65 10.04
N LYS A 16 25.39 -7.65 10.94
CA LYS A 16 24.14 -8.08 11.60
C LYS A 16 23.53 -6.99 12.49
N GLU A 17 24.35 -6.31 13.30
CA GLU A 17 23.91 -5.24 14.19
C GLU A 17 23.52 -3.99 13.40
N ALA A 18 24.28 -3.66 12.34
CA ALA A 18 23.97 -2.57 11.42
C ALA A 18 22.62 -2.79 10.72
N VAL A 19 22.32 -4.01 10.26
CA VAL A 19 21.02 -4.36 9.65
C VAL A 19 19.88 -4.21 10.66
N ILE A 20 20.06 -4.67 11.91
CA ILE A 20 19.05 -4.52 12.97
C ILE A 20 18.79 -3.03 13.29
N ILE A 21 19.84 -2.22 13.40
CA ILE A 21 19.73 -0.78 13.65
C ILE A 21 19.03 -0.08 12.47
N LEU A 22 19.39 -0.44 11.23
CA LEU A 22 18.77 0.11 10.03
C LEU A 22 17.28 -0.25 9.96
N LEU A 23 16.94 -1.51 10.28
CA LEU A 23 15.55 -1.97 10.36
C LEU A 23 14.76 -1.23 11.45
N ALA A 24 15.35 -1.03 12.63
CA ALA A 24 14.73 -0.29 13.72
C ALA A 24 14.49 1.19 13.36
N LEU A 25 15.47 1.83 12.71
CA LEU A 25 15.33 3.19 12.19
C LEU A 25 14.24 3.28 11.13
N LEU A 26 14.18 2.32 10.22
CA LEU A 26 13.15 2.25 9.19
C LEU A 26 11.77 2.10 9.83
N LEU A 27 11.61 1.19 10.81
CA LEU A 27 10.36 1.00 11.55
C LEU A 27 9.95 2.25 12.32
N ALA A 28 10.88 2.95 12.96
CA ALA A 28 10.61 4.21 13.66
C ALA A 28 10.17 5.32 12.70
N LEU A 29 10.82 5.42 11.54
CA LEU A 29 10.43 6.35 10.46
C LEU A 29 9.03 6.04 9.93
N LEU A 30 8.74 4.77 9.66
CA LEU A 30 7.41 4.31 9.22
C LEU A 30 6.34 4.62 10.27
N TYR A 31 6.62 4.35 11.55
CA TYR A 31 5.69 4.65 12.65
C TYR A 31 5.42 6.15 12.78
N TRP A 32 6.48 6.99 12.70
CA TRP A 32 6.33 8.43 12.76
C TRP A 32 5.56 8.99 11.56
N GLN A 33 5.83 8.48 10.35
CA GLN A 33 5.09 8.85 9.15
C GLN A 33 3.62 8.44 9.22
N LEU A 34 3.32 7.21 9.67
CA LEU A 34 1.95 6.75 9.88
C LEU A 34 1.19 7.68 10.84
N LYS A 35 1.83 8.09 11.95
CA LYS A 35 1.25 9.03 12.91
C LYS A 35 1.02 10.42 12.28
N ARG A 36 1.91 10.87 11.39
CA ARG A 36 1.79 12.16 10.70
C ARG A 36 0.71 12.15 9.62
N GLU A 37 0.59 11.08 8.84
CA GLU A 37 -0.44 10.94 7.81
C GLU A 37 -1.83 10.74 8.41
N THR A 38 -1.95 9.95 9.49
CA THR A 38 -3.22 9.85 10.24
C THR A 38 -3.61 11.18 10.90
N GLY A 39 -2.63 11.96 11.39
CA GLY A 39 -2.85 13.33 11.85
C GLY A 39 -3.36 14.25 10.76
N ARG A 40 -2.73 14.24 9.57
CA ARG A 40 -3.16 15.05 8.41
C ARG A 40 -4.51 14.61 7.86
N ALA A 41 -4.82 13.32 7.84
CA ALA A 41 -6.14 12.81 7.44
C ALA A 41 -7.23 13.28 8.42
N LYS A 42 -6.93 13.33 9.73
CA LYS A 42 -7.81 13.94 10.73
C LYS A 42 -7.93 15.46 10.55
N GLU A 43 -6.85 16.16 10.24
CA GLU A 43 -6.88 17.60 9.93
C GLU A 43 -7.63 17.92 8.64
N LEU A 44 -7.50 17.10 7.58
CA LEU A 44 -8.31 17.20 6.36
C LEU A 44 -9.78 16.86 6.64
N ALA A 45 -10.06 15.92 7.55
CA ALA A 45 -11.41 15.66 8.01
C ALA A 45 -12.01 16.85 8.78
N ALA A 46 -11.20 17.52 9.63
CA ALA A 46 -11.58 18.64 10.50
C ALA A 46 -11.61 20.02 9.80
N LYS A 47 -10.72 20.31 8.84
CA LYS A 47 -10.78 21.53 7.99
C LYS A 47 -11.99 21.56 7.04
N ILE A 48 -12.74 20.47 7.02
CA ILE A 48 -14.01 20.31 6.31
C ILE A 48 -15.12 20.07 7.37
N GLU A 49 -15.06 20.76 8.50
CA GLU A 49 -16.18 20.97 9.41
C GLU A 49 -17.11 22.01 8.80
N GLY A 50 -17.86 21.57 7.80
CA GLY A 50 -18.84 22.36 7.08
C GLY A 50 -18.95 21.88 5.65
N LEU A 51 -19.89 20.97 5.36
CA LEU A 51 -20.41 20.92 4.00
C LEU A 51 -21.13 22.27 3.76
N PRO A 52 -20.92 22.93 2.62
CA PRO A 52 -21.74 24.07 2.24
C PRO A 52 -23.23 23.71 2.38
N PRO A 53 -24.11 24.65 2.75
CA PRO A 53 -25.54 24.39 2.98
C PRO A 53 -26.20 23.63 1.82
N ASP A 54 -25.72 23.83 0.59
CA ASP A 54 -26.33 23.26 -0.63
C ASP A 54 -25.70 21.94 -1.09
N THR A 55 -24.64 21.46 -0.41
CA THR A 55 -23.93 20.25 -0.84
C THR A 55 -24.43 19.02 -0.08
N LYS A 56 -25.06 18.07 -0.79
CA LYS A 56 -25.56 16.80 -0.21
C LYS A 56 -24.45 15.76 0.01
N GLN A 57 -23.45 15.73 -0.87
CA GLN A 57 -22.34 14.79 -0.81
C GLN A 57 -21.07 15.37 -1.47
N ILE A 58 -19.91 15.11 -0.87
CA ILE A 58 -18.59 15.37 -1.46
C ILE A 58 -17.84 14.04 -1.53
N VAL A 59 -17.27 13.76 -2.70
CA VAL A 59 -16.35 12.65 -2.92
C VAL A 59 -14.98 13.25 -3.20
N THR A 60 -14.05 13.10 -2.27
CA THR A 60 -12.67 13.55 -2.44
C THR A 60 -11.81 12.33 -2.72
N ILE A 61 -11.22 12.28 -3.91
CA ILE A 61 -10.21 11.29 -4.27
C ILE A 61 -8.85 11.90 -3.95
N TYR A 62 -8.13 11.32 -3.00
CA TYR A 62 -6.79 11.76 -2.61
C TYR A 62 -5.85 10.57 -2.59
N ARG A 63 -4.90 10.55 -3.53
CA ARG A 63 -3.96 9.43 -3.74
C ARG A 63 -4.70 8.09 -3.89
N ASP A 64 -4.48 7.18 -2.94
CA ASP A 64 -5.00 5.83 -2.77
C ASP A 64 -6.26 5.79 -1.90
N ARG A 65 -6.89 6.93 -1.62
CA ARG A 65 -8.07 7.00 -0.75
C ARG A 65 -9.21 7.76 -1.39
N VAL A 66 -10.40 7.28 -1.09
CA VAL A 66 -11.65 7.90 -1.48
C VAL A 66 -12.44 8.22 -0.22
N ILE A 67 -12.53 9.51 0.04
CA ILE A 67 -13.25 10.02 1.18
C ILE A 67 -14.64 10.42 0.69
N THR A 68 -15.66 9.73 1.19
CA THR A 68 -17.05 10.11 0.93
C THR A 68 -17.65 10.75 2.17
N LYS A 69 -18.21 11.95 2.01
CA LYS A 69 -18.99 12.64 3.03
C LYS A 69 -20.42 12.82 2.54
N TRP A 70 -21.41 12.37 3.30
CA TRP A 70 -22.83 12.59 2.99
C TRP A 70 -23.58 13.20 4.17
N ARG A 71 -24.48 14.14 3.86
CA ARG A 71 -25.37 14.77 4.84
C ARG A 71 -26.63 13.91 5.01
N THR A 72 -26.87 13.41 6.21
CA THR A 72 -28.04 12.55 6.53
C THR A 72 -29.17 13.31 7.24
N GLY A 73 -29.02 14.63 7.41
CA GLY A 73 -29.96 15.54 8.08
C GLY A 73 -29.37 16.96 8.18
N PRO A 74 -30.08 17.95 8.74
CA PRO A 74 -29.66 19.35 8.73
C PRO A 74 -28.29 19.59 9.40
N THR A 75 -27.90 18.76 10.37
CA THR A 75 -26.64 18.90 11.14
C THR A 75 -25.77 17.65 11.17
N LYS A 76 -26.24 16.51 10.65
CA LYS A 76 -25.51 15.22 10.73
C LYS A 76 -24.78 14.91 9.43
N ILE A 77 -23.45 14.90 9.51
CA ILE A 77 -22.54 14.52 8.44
C ILE A 77 -21.91 13.18 8.81
N LYS A 78 -22.01 12.18 7.93
CA LYS A 78 -21.32 10.89 8.07
C LYS A 78 -20.10 10.86 7.14
N TYR A 79 -19.03 10.23 7.63
CA TYR A 79 -17.74 10.11 6.96
C TYR A 79 -17.43 8.64 6.68
N ARG A 80 -16.95 8.33 5.48
CA ARG A 80 -16.42 7.01 5.12
C ARG A 80 -15.10 7.16 4.36
N ASP A 81 -14.05 6.54 4.90
CA ASP A 81 -12.75 6.36 4.23
C ASP A 81 -12.74 4.98 3.55
N HIS A 82 -12.30 4.92 2.30
CA HIS A 82 -12.06 3.68 1.57
C HIS A 82 -10.70 3.73 0.88
N TYR A 83 -9.91 2.69 1.08
CA TYR A 83 -8.68 2.47 0.32
C TYR A 83 -9.03 2.06 -1.10
N LEU A 84 -8.35 2.67 -2.07
CA LEU A 84 -8.42 2.38 -3.48
C LEU A 84 -7.05 1.86 -3.93
N PRO A 85 -6.93 0.56 -4.26
CA PRO A 85 -5.66 0.05 -4.78
C PRO A 85 -5.30 0.77 -6.09
N PRO A 86 -4.00 0.82 -6.45
CA PRO A 86 -3.55 1.41 -7.72
C PRO A 86 -4.16 0.76 -8.98
N GLU A 87 -4.72 -0.44 -8.86
CA GLU A 87 -5.47 -1.16 -9.89
C GLU A 87 -6.99 -0.87 -9.87
N GLY A 88 -7.48 -0.33 -8.76
CA GLY A 88 -8.88 -0.04 -8.52
C GLY A 88 -9.36 1.19 -9.28
N HIS A 89 -10.67 1.31 -9.44
CA HIS A 89 -11.28 2.52 -9.95
C HIS A 89 -12.56 2.86 -9.19
N VAL A 90 -12.89 4.15 -9.21
CA VAL A 90 -14.11 4.69 -8.60
C VAL A 90 -15.05 5.10 -9.70
N LYS A 91 -16.29 4.64 -9.63
CA LYS A 91 -17.38 5.17 -10.44
C LYS A 91 -18.32 5.96 -9.54
N ILE A 92 -18.53 7.22 -9.90
CA ILE A 92 -19.53 8.09 -9.28
C ILE A 92 -20.70 8.12 -10.26
N ALA A 93 -21.80 7.46 -9.90
CA ALA A 93 -23.02 7.48 -10.70
C ALA A 93 -23.98 8.50 -10.08
N SER A 94 -24.21 9.61 -10.78
CA SER A 94 -25.34 10.49 -10.52
C SER A 94 -26.54 10.01 -11.34
N LYS A 95 -27.66 9.69 -10.67
CA LYS A 95 -28.90 9.35 -11.37
C LYS A 95 -29.52 10.66 -11.86
N VAL A 96 -29.55 10.85 -13.18
CA VAL A 96 -30.13 12.04 -13.84
C VAL A 96 -31.60 12.22 -13.45
N ASP A 97 -32.32 11.11 -13.22
CA ASP A 97 -33.76 11.13 -12.93
C ASP A 97 -34.11 11.35 -11.44
N GLN A 98 -33.12 11.35 -10.53
CA GLN A 98 -33.32 11.55 -9.08
C GLN A 98 -32.21 12.42 -8.48
N PRO A 99 -32.12 13.70 -8.87
CA PRO A 99 -31.08 14.63 -8.39
C PRO A 99 -31.12 14.85 -6.88
N GLU A 100 -32.24 14.48 -6.23
CA GLU A 100 -32.36 14.61 -4.78
C GLU A 100 -31.62 13.54 -3.98
N LYS A 101 -31.31 12.39 -4.59
CA LYS A 101 -30.61 11.30 -3.91
C LYS A 101 -29.10 11.48 -3.99
N PRO A 102 -28.37 11.19 -2.89
CA PRO A 102 -26.91 11.21 -2.89
C PRO A 102 -26.36 10.28 -4.00
N PRO A 103 -25.35 10.73 -4.78
CA PRO A 103 -24.74 9.90 -5.82
C PRO A 103 -24.19 8.59 -5.26
N GLU A 104 -24.43 7.51 -6.00
CA GLU A 104 -23.96 6.19 -5.64
C GLU A 104 -22.47 6.07 -5.99
N VAL A 105 -21.65 5.78 -4.97
CA VAL A 105 -20.20 5.58 -5.14
C VAL A 105 -19.94 4.09 -5.12
N MET A 106 -19.59 3.54 -6.28
CA MET A 106 -19.22 2.14 -6.40
C MET A 106 -17.70 2.01 -6.35
N PHE A 107 -17.22 1.25 -5.37
CA PHE A 107 -15.82 0.90 -5.23
C PHE A 107 -15.55 -0.44 -5.90
N LYS A 108 -14.62 -0.47 -6.85
CA LYS A 108 -14.09 -1.73 -7.38
C LYS A 108 -12.71 -1.97 -6.77
N ASP A 109 -12.72 -2.61 -5.61
CA ASP A 109 -11.53 -2.94 -4.81
C ASP A 109 -11.05 -4.39 -5.00
N ARG A 110 -11.68 -5.15 -5.90
CA ARG A 110 -11.32 -6.52 -6.21
C ARG A 110 -11.36 -6.80 -7.70
N GLY A 111 -10.49 -7.67 -8.17
CA GLY A 111 -10.51 -8.14 -9.54
C GLY A 111 -9.25 -8.85 -9.98
N PHE A 112 -9.24 -9.21 -11.25
CA PHE A 112 -8.04 -9.68 -11.93
C PHE A 112 -7.25 -8.49 -12.47
N THR A 113 -5.94 -8.63 -12.50
CA THR A 113 -5.01 -7.66 -13.07
C THR A 113 -3.93 -8.39 -13.85
N ARG A 114 -3.11 -7.67 -14.61
CA ARG A 114 -2.01 -8.23 -15.39
C ARG A 114 -0.83 -7.28 -15.31
N ARG A 115 -0.27 -7.14 -14.10
CA ARG A 115 0.86 -6.24 -13.86
C ARG A 115 2.12 -7.04 -13.64
N LEU A 116 3.20 -6.59 -14.27
CA LEU A 116 4.54 -7.08 -13.96
C LEU A 116 5.06 -6.31 -12.76
N GLY A 117 5.86 -6.97 -11.96
CA GLY A 117 6.54 -6.37 -10.83
C GLY A 117 7.91 -6.96 -10.63
N GLY A 118 8.62 -6.38 -9.68
CA GLY A 118 9.93 -6.84 -9.31
C GLY A 118 10.34 -6.30 -7.96
N GLY A 119 11.31 -6.97 -7.36
CA GLY A 119 11.69 -6.67 -6.01
C GLY A 119 12.83 -7.51 -5.48
N LEU A 120 12.98 -7.47 -4.16
CA LEU A 120 13.99 -8.22 -3.43
C LEU A 120 13.29 -9.07 -2.39
N ILE A 121 13.63 -10.37 -2.37
CA ILE A 121 13.09 -11.36 -1.44
C ILE A 121 14.23 -12.00 -0.67
N TYR A 122 14.02 -12.17 0.63
CA TYR A 122 14.93 -12.90 1.49
C TYR A 122 14.42 -14.33 1.71
N SER A 123 15.22 -15.32 1.30
CA SER A 123 14.98 -16.76 1.48
C SER A 123 16.30 -17.43 1.85
N GLY A 124 16.77 -17.18 3.07
CA GLY A 124 18.12 -17.53 3.53
C GLY A 124 19.24 -16.65 2.94
N LYS A 125 19.03 -16.13 1.72
CA LYS A 125 19.83 -15.06 1.10
C LYS A 125 18.92 -14.05 0.39
N LEU A 126 19.46 -12.86 0.12
CA LEU A 126 18.74 -11.83 -0.62
C LEU A 126 18.76 -12.15 -2.12
N LEU A 127 17.59 -12.21 -2.74
CA LEU A 127 17.37 -12.60 -4.11
C LEU A 127 16.61 -11.50 -4.86
N PRO A 128 17.01 -11.16 -6.10
CA PRO A 128 16.13 -10.46 -7.00
C PRO A 128 14.94 -11.36 -7.37
N MET A 129 13.78 -10.74 -7.54
CA MET A 129 12.57 -11.41 -7.99
C MET A 129 11.91 -10.58 -9.08
N VAL A 130 11.40 -11.28 -10.09
CA VAL A 130 10.41 -10.75 -11.04
C VAL A 130 9.11 -11.49 -10.80
N ASP A 131 7.99 -10.77 -10.84
CA ASP A 131 6.70 -11.39 -10.64
C ASP A 131 5.59 -10.83 -11.51
N PHE A 132 4.49 -11.56 -11.52
CA PHE A 132 3.27 -11.23 -12.20
C PHE A 132 2.12 -11.21 -11.21
N LYS A 133 1.51 -10.04 -11.04
CA LYS A 133 0.30 -9.86 -10.25
C LYS A 133 -0.91 -10.17 -11.14
N TRP A 134 -1.72 -11.12 -10.70
CA TRP A 134 -2.86 -11.59 -11.48
C TRP A 134 -4.21 -11.36 -10.81
N ALA A 135 -4.25 -11.13 -9.50
CA ALA A 135 -5.47 -10.74 -8.79
C ALA A 135 -5.19 -9.80 -7.62
N TYR A 136 -6.20 -9.02 -7.22
CA TYR A 136 -6.16 -8.15 -6.04
C TYR A 136 -7.50 -8.15 -5.29
N LEU A 137 -7.41 -7.94 -3.98
CA LEU A 137 -8.53 -7.78 -3.05
C LEU A 137 -8.16 -6.74 -1.99
N GLY A 138 -8.73 -5.55 -2.11
CA GLY A 138 -8.41 -4.39 -1.30
C GLY A 138 -6.92 -4.07 -1.39
N ARG A 139 -6.20 -4.30 -0.30
CA ARG A 139 -4.74 -4.07 -0.19
C ARG A 139 -3.90 -5.29 -0.53
N TYR A 140 -4.53 -6.45 -0.64
CA TYR A 140 -3.83 -7.71 -0.87
C TYR A 140 -3.83 -8.04 -2.35
N SER A 141 -2.77 -8.69 -2.79
CA SER A 141 -2.61 -9.12 -4.16
C SER A 141 -2.04 -10.53 -4.21
N LEU A 142 -2.44 -11.24 -5.26
CA LEU A 142 -1.97 -12.58 -5.56
C LEU A 142 -1.03 -12.49 -6.75
N THR A 143 0.13 -13.09 -6.57
CA THR A 143 1.28 -12.96 -7.45
C THR A 143 1.85 -14.33 -7.78
N THR A 144 2.51 -14.44 -8.92
CA THR A 144 3.38 -15.55 -9.27
C THR A 144 4.75 -15.00 -9.58
N GLY A 145 5.76 -15.41 -8.82
CA GLY A 145 7.10 -14.84 -8.90
C GLY A 145 8.16 -15.89 -9.20
N ILE A 146 9.25 -15.43 -9.79
CA ILE A 146 10.42 -16.24 -10.11
C ILE A 146 11.65 -15.54 -9.54
N THR A 147 12.49 -16.31 -8.87
CA THR A 147 13.81 -15.91 -8.38
C THR A 147 14.89 -16.82 -9.00
N PRO A 148 16.18 -16.47 -8.88
CA PRO A 148 17.26 -17.37 -9.28
C PRO A 148 17.30 -18.72 -8.56
N GLN A 149 16.57 -18.90 -7.44
CA GLN A 149 16.57 -20.15 -6.67
C GLN A 149 15.27 -20.95 -6.78
N PHE A 150 14.14 -20.27 -6.92
CA PHE A 150 12.82 -20.90 -6.88
C PHE A 150 11.76 -20.03 -7.57
N GLY A 151 10.68 -20.67 -8.00
CA GLY A 151 9.48 -20.00 -8.48
C GLY A 151 8.27 -20.40 -7.64
N GLY A 152 7.25 -19.55 -7.58
CA GLY A 152 6.11 -19.84 -6.72
C GLY A 152 4.97 -18.84 -6.77
N ILE A 153 4.00 -19.09 -5.90
CA ILE A 153 2.85 -18.22 -5.69
C ILE A 153 3.17 -17.34 -4.48
N GLY A 154 2.87 -16.06 -4.62
CA GLY A 154 3.05 -15.09 -3.55
C GLY A 154 1.79 -14.33 -3.20
N LEU A 155 1.69 -13.98 -1.93
CA LEU A 155 0.74 -13.00 -1.43
C LEU A 155 1.49 -11.72 -1.14
N SER A 156 0.97 -10.61 -1.61
CA SER A 156 1.53 -9.29 -1.35
C SER A 156 0.50 -8.34 -0.77
N ARG A 157 0.98 -7.33 -0.04
CA ARG A 157 0.16 -6.31 0.60
C ARG A 157 0.75 -4.94 0.33
N HIS A 158 -0.06 -4.03 -0.20
CA HIS A 158 0.28 -2.62 -0.35
C HIS A 158 0.63 -1.98 1.00
N ILE A 159 1.76 -1.29 1.01
CA ILE A 159 2.27 -0.46 2.11
C ILE A 159 2.61 0.96 1.63
N ASP A 160 2.19 1.31 0.41
CA ASP A 160 2.31 2.64 -0.17
C ASP A 160 1.56 3.71 0.63
N ASP A 161 0.54 3.34 1.40
CA ASP A 161 -0.14 4.23 2.35
C ASP A 161 0.69 4.57 3.61
N MET A 162 1.80 3.86 3.82
CA MET A 162 2.72 4.08 4.94
C MET A 162 4.07 4.66 4.48
N THR A 163 4.28 4.82 3.18
CA THR A 163 5.57 5.21 2.61
C THR A 163 5.41 6.29 1.54
N LEU A 164 6.52 6.96 1.20
CA LEU A 164 6.55 7.89 0.06
C LEU A 164 6.61 7.17 -1.29
N PHE A 165 6.83 5.85 -1.28
CA PHE A 165 7.00 5.04 -2.48
C PHE A 165 5.63 4.50 -2.93
N GLN A 166 5.15 5.03 -4.04
CA GLN A 166 3.93 4.54 -4.68
C GLN A 166 4.12 3.09 -5.14
N ASN A 167 3.06 2.27 -5.06
CA ASN A 167 3.06 0.86 -5.48
C ASN A 167 4.02 -0.06 -4.71
N LEU A 168 4.53 0.35 -3.55
CA LEU A 168 5.36 -0.50 -2.71
C LEU A 168 4.49 -1.53 -1.97
N GLU A 169 4.91 -2.80 -2.04
CA GLU A 169 4.22 -3.90 -1.38
C GLU A 169 5.22 -4.77 -0.61
N ILE A 170 4.78 -5.30 0.53
CA ILE A 170 5.43 -6.44 1.18
C ILE A 170 4.90 -7.70 0.54
N GLN A 171 5.78 -8.65 0.24
CA GLN A 171 5.40 -9.91 -0.38
C GLN A 171 5.98 -11.09 0.36
N CYS A 172 5.18 -12.14 0.49
CA CYS A 172 5.60 -13.48 0.84
C CYS A 172 5.40 -14.38 -0.38
N ILE A 173 6.39 -15.18 -0.74
CA ILE A 173 6.33 -16.15 -1.84
C ILE A 173 6.72 -17.53 -1.32
N VAL A 174 6.03 -18.55 -1.80
CA VAL A 174 6.34 -19.94 -1.49
C VAL A 174 6.27 -20.77 -2.76
N GLY A 175 7.22 -21.70 -2.92
CA GLY A 175 7.21 -22.60 -4.07
C GLY A 175 8.44 -23.48 -4.17
N PRO A 176 8.44 -24.39 -5.16
CA PRO A 176 9.55 -25.30 -5.38
C PRO A 176 10.77 -24.56 -5.93
N GLY A 177 11.93 -24.92 -5.37
CA GLY A 177 13.25 -24.57 -5.87
C GLY A 177 13.63 -25.38 -7.09
N TRP A 178 14.60 -24.88 -7.84
CA TRP A 178 15.20 -25.58 -8.97
C TRP A 178 15.93 -26.87 -8.55
N ASP A 179 16.27 -26.97 -7.27
CA ASP A 179 16.83 -28.15 -6.61
C ASP A 179 15.74 -29.08 -6.00
N THR A 180 14.47 -28.87 -6.34
CA THR A 180 13.28 -29.60 -5.85
C THR A 180 12.91 -29.41 -4.38
N LYS A 181 13.64 -28.58 -3.62
CA LYS A 181 13.27 -28.26 -2.24
C LYS A 181 12.20 -27.18 -2.19
N LEU A 182 11.41 -27.15 -1.13
CA LEU A 182 10.45 -26.07 -0.91
C LEU A 182 11.16 -24.84 -0.35
N TYR A 183 10.93 -23.67 -0.94
CA TYR A 183 11.45 -22.39 -0.47
C TYR A 183 10.31 -21.45 -0.07
N PHE A 184 10.60 -20.64 0.94
CA PHE A 184 9.76 -19.55 1.41
C PHE A 184 10.59 -18.28 1.46
N GLY A 185 10.07 -17.20 0.91
CA GLY A 185 10.74 -15.91 0.93
C GLY A 185 9.81 -14.77 1.31
N VAL A 186 10.36 -13.78 2.01
CA VAL A 186 9.66 -12.53 2.35
C VAL A 186 10.48 -11.34 1.87
N GLY A 187 9.82 -10.32 1.34
CA GLY A 187 10.52 -9.17 0.80
C GLY A 187 9.64 -8.00 0.42
N LEU A 188 10.22 -7.13 -0.39
CA LEU A 188 9.58 -5.94 -0.92
C LEU A 188 9.50 -6.04 -2.44
N ARG A 189 8.36 -5.62 -3.00
CA ARG A 189 8.14 -5.54 -4.44
C ARG A 189 7.53 -4.20 -4.83
N THR A 190 7.71 -3.82 -6.08
CA THR A 190 6.98 -2.74 -6.74
C THR A 190 6.37 -3.28 -8.03
N ASN A 191 5.26 -2.69 -8.46
CA ASN A 191 4.72 -2.92 -9.80
C ASN A 191 5.37 -1.96 -10.79
N PHE A 192 5.47 -2.38 -12.05
CA PHE A 192 5.88 -1.58 -13.21
C PHE A 192 4.71 -1.38 -14.18
#